data_AF-A0A7W2THK1-F1
#
_entry.id   AF-A0A7W2THK1-F1
#
_cell.length_a   1.000
_cell.length_b   1.000
_cell.length_c   1.000
_cell.angle_alpha   90.00
_cell.angle_beta   90.00
_cell.angle_gamma   90.00
#
_symmetry.space_group_name_H-M   'P 1'
#
loop_
_entity.id
_entity.type
_entity.pdbx_description
1 polymer ?
#
loop_
_entity_poly.entity_id
_entity_poly.type
_entity_poly.pdbx_seq_one_letter_code
_entity_poly.pdbx_strand_id
1 'polypeptide(L)'
;MIKFLFLCLCIIPTVVLAASDEFYDTSTIQEVETIYWLNQKQDSAIIYARWANFKLIKNFIDTVVLTATTTKNPVNLESADILLLMSPNQNELFKVYFTDGFITINGQSYTADSAVISKFRRINNSRIVKGDSIIPKALKRVFKSNS
;
A
#
# COMPACT_ATOMS: atom_id res chain seq x y z
N MET A 1 -51.50 22.88 -7.92
CA MET A 1 -50.68 22.03 -7.03
C MET A 1 -50.10 20.88 -7.84
N ILE A 2 -48.88 21.03 -8.36
CA ILE A 2 -48.14 19.97 -9.04
C ILE A 2 -47.02 19.55 -8.08
N LYS A 3 -47.07 18.30 -7.63
CA LYS A 3 -46.03 17.67 -6.80
C LYS A 3 -44.91 17.21 -7.73
N PHE A 4 -43.78 17.89 -7.71
CA PHE A 4 -42.56 17.41 -8.35
C PHE A 4 -41.93 16.33 -7.46
N LEU A 5 -41.98 15.09 -7.93
CA LEU A 5 -41.26 13.97 -7.32
C LEU A 5 -39.85 13.95 -7.92
N PHE A 6 -38.88 14.55 -7.22
CA PHE A 6 -37.46 14.40 -7.57
C PHE A 6 -36.97 13.03 -7.09
N LEU A 7 -36.97 12.04 -7.98
CA LEU A 7 -36.32 10.76 -7.74
C LEU A 7 -34.83 10.92 -8.12
N CYS A 8 -34.01 11.39 -7.18
CA CYS A 8 -32.56 11.34 -7.33
C CYS A 8 -32.10 9.88 -7.17
N LEU A 9 -31.98 9.18 -8.29
CA LEU A 9 -31.29 7.90 -8.37
C LEU A 9 -29.79 8.17 -8.16
N CYS A 10 -29.33 8.12 -6.91
CA CYS A 10 -27.91 8.12 -6.60
C CYS A 10 -27.33 6.79 -7.09
N ILE A 11 -26.88 6.77 -8.35
CA ILE A 11 -26.02 5.71 -8.87
C ILE A 11 -24.70 5.87 -8.12
N ILE A 12 -24.52 5.11 -7.04
CA ILE A 12 -23.23 4.98 -6.39
C ILE A 12 -22.38 4.16 -7.36
N PRO A 13 -21.32 4.71 -7.99
CA PRO A 13 -20.38 3.86 -8.69
C PRO A 13 -19.66 3.04 -7.61
N THR A 14 -20.05 1.77 -7.46
CA THR A 14 -19.18 0.78 -6.83
C THR A 14 -17.94 0.72 -7.68
N VAL A 15 -16.86 1.34 -7.21
CA VAL A 15 -15.52 1.17 -7.80
C VAL A 15 -15.13 -0.27 -7.53
N VAL A 16 -15.55 -1.17 -8.42
CA VAL A 16 -14.98 -2.50 -8.53
C VAL A 16 -13.61 -2.27 -9.15
N LEU A 17 -12.58 -2.21 -8.29
CA LEU A 17 -11.21 -2.40 -8.72
C LEU A 17 -11.16 -3.80 -9.36
N ALA A 18 -11.19 -3.85 -10.69
CA ALA A 18 -10.88 -5.06 -11.42
C ALA A 18 -9.46 -5.46 -11.01
N ALA A 19 -9.30 -6.67 -10.48
CA ALA A 19 -7.99 -7.27 -10.32
C ALA A 19 -7.38 -7.32 -11.74
N SER A 20 -6.25 -6.64 -11.96
CA SER A 20 -5.50 -6.84 -13.19
C SER A 20 -4.95 -8.27 -13.15
N ASP A 21 -5.01 -9.00 -14.26
CA ASP A 21 -4.36 -10.30 -14.44
C ASP A 21 -2.81 -10.19 -14.43
N GLU A 22 -2.26 -9.08 -13.94
CA GLU A 22 -0.83 -8.91 -13.69
C GLU A 22 -0.44 -9.75 -12.49
N PHE A 23 0.00 -10.97 -12.80
CA PHE A 23 0.74 -11.81 -11.88
C PHE A 23 1.86 -11.00 -11.25
N TYR A 24 1.85 -10.92 -9.92
CA TYR A 24 2.96 -10.40 -9.15
C TYR A 24 4.22 -11.17 -9.54
N ASP A 25 5.19 -10.48 -10.13
CA ASP A 25 6.52 -11.03 -10.38
C ASP A 25 7.40 -10.75 -9.16
N THR A 26 7.96 -11.81 -8.57
CA THR A 26 8.93 -11.72 -7.47
C THR A 26 10.17 -10.91 -7.85
N SER A 27 10.51 -10.82 -9.14
CA SER A 27 11.58 -9.96 -9.65
C SER A 27 11.32 -8.49 -9.30
N THR A 28 10.06 -8.06 -9.32
CA THR A 28 9.63 -6.70 -8.97
C THR A 28 10.02 -6.34 -7.55
N ILE A 29 9.81 -7.22 -6.56
CA ILE A 29 10.27 -6.92 -5.20
C ILE A 29 11.78 -6.91 -5.13
N GLN A 30 12.49 -7.84 -5.76
CA GLN A 30 13.96 -7.87 -5.68
C GLN A 30 14.62 -6.57 -6.14
N GLU A 31 14.04 -5.86 -7.10
CA GLU A 31 14.54 -4.57 -7.60
C GLU A 31 14.14 -3.36 -6.75
N VAL A 32 13.21 -3.50 -5.80
CA VAL A 32 12.83 -2.40 -4.90
C VAL A 32 14.05 -1.95 -4.11
N GLU A 33 14.35 -0.66 -4.17
CA GLU A 33 15.43 0.00 -3.42
C GLU A 33 14.92 0.90 -2.31
N THR A 34 13.69 1.40 -2.45
CA THR A 34 13.08 2.33 -1.49
C THR A 34 11.62 1.97 -1.24
N ILE A 35 11.22 2.03 0.04
CA ILE A 35 9.82 1.93 0.46
C ILE A 35 9.42 3.25 1.11
N TYR A 36 8.34 3.85 0.62
CA TYR A 36 7.69 5.01 1.23
C TYR A 36 6.45 4.53 1.97
N TRP A 37 6.48 4.57 3.30
CA TRP A 37 5.30 4.27 4.12
C TRP A 37 4.52 5.56 4.34
N LEU A 38 3.37 5.66 3.68
CA LEU A 38 2.53 6.86 3.73
C LEU A 38 1.84 7.00 5.09
N ASN A 39 1.65 8.24 5.51
CA ASN A 39 0.71 8.51 6.60
C ASN A 39 -0.75 8.34 6.13
N GLN A 40 -1.68 8.33 7.08
CA GLN A 40 -3.11 8.15 6.79
C GLN A 40 -3.70 9.23 5.86
N LYS A 41 -3.14 10.46 5.90
CA LYS A 41 -3.53 11.56 5.00
C LYS A 41 -2.87 11.48 3.61
N GLN A 42 -1.94 10.54 3.43
CA GLN A 42 -1.12 10.36 2.23
C GLN A 42 -0.37 11.62 1.78
N ASP A 43 -0.09 12.53 2.71
CA ASP A 43 0.61 13.79 2.45
C ASP A 43 2.07 13.77 2.93
N SER A 44 2.45 12.76 3.72
CA SER A 44 3.81 12.57 4.21
C SER A 44 4.18 11.07 4.19
N ALA A 45 5.48 10.77 4.26
CA ALA A 45 5.94 9.39 4.30
C ALA A 45 7.18 9.19 5.15
N ILE A 46 7.34 8.00 5.72
CA ILE A 46 8.61 7.53 6.27
C ILE A 46 9.34 6.75 5.18
N ILE A 47 10.59 7.14 4.92
CA ILE A 47 11.44 6.47 3.91
C ILE A 47 12.21 5.33 4.57
N TYR A 48 12.13 4.17 3.95
CA TYR A 48 12.96 3.01 4.24
C TYR A 48 13.83 2.71 3.01
N ALA A 49 15.14 2.95 3.11
CA ALA A 49 16.11 2.64 2.05
C ALA A 49 17.39 2.07 2.66
N ARG A 50 17.89 0.93 2.19
CA ARG A 50 19.20 0.33 2.58
C ARG A 50 19.37 -0.17 4.04
N TRP A 51 18.46 0.13 4.97
CA TRP A 51 18.54 -0.30 6.39
C TRP A 51 17.95 -1.69 6.67
N ALA A 52 18.20 -2.23 7.87
CA ALA A 52 17.69 -3.54 8.30
C ALA A 52 16.14 -3.65 8.21
N ASN A 53 15.42 -2.61 8.66
CA ASN A 53 13.95 -2.60 8.59
C ASN A 53 13.42 -2.59 7.14
N PHE A 54 14.15 -1.96 6.21
CA PHE A 54 13.83 -2.03 4.79
C PHE A 54 13.89 -3.47 4.28
N LYS A 55 14.99 -4.19 4.56
CA LYS A 55 15.13 -5.61 4.17
C LYS A 55 14.07 -6.49 4.80
N LEU A 56 13.72 -6.25 6.07
CA LEU A 56 12.69 -7.03 6.76
C LEU A 56 11.29 -6.84 6.16
N ILE A 57 10.90 -5.60 5.88
CA ILE A 57 9.59 -5.31 5.24
C ILE A 57 9.56 -5.94 3.86
N LYS A 58 10.61 -5.73 3.07
CA LYS A 58 10.76 -6.27 1.71
C LYS A 58 10.62 -7.80 1.68
N ASN A 59 11.40 -8.51 2.51
CA ASN A 59 11.37 -9.96 2.58
C ASN A 59 10.03 -10.49 3.09
N PHE A 60 9.38 -9.78 4.02
CA PHE A 60 8.06 -10.16 4.52
C PHE A 60 7.01 -10.13 3.41
N ILE A 61 6.98 -9.05 2.61
CA ILE A 61 6.04 -8.94 1.49
C ILE A 61 6.31 -10.07 0.49
N ASP A 62 7.57 -10.29 0.12
CA ASP A 62 7.94 -11.35 -0.83
C ASP A 62 7.52 -12.73 -0.36
N THR A 63 7.80 -13.04 0.91
CA THR A 63 7.45 -14.32 1.54
C THR A 63 5.93 -14.51 1.55
N VAL A 64 5.17 -13.49 1.95
CA VAL A 64 3.70 -13.57 1.98
C VAL A 64 3.16 -13.84 0.59
N VAL A 65 3.61 -13.13 -0.44
CA VAL A 65 3.10 -13.35 -1.79
C VAL A 65 3.46 -14.74 -2.33
N LEU A 66 4.65 -15.23 -2.02
CA LEU A 66 5.12 -16.54 -2.47
C LEU A 66 4.45 -17.73 -1.77
N THR A 67 4.02 -17.57 -0.52
CA THR A 67 3.68 -18.72 0.34
C THR A 67 2.28 -18.66 0.94
N ALA A 68 1.68 -17.49 1.04
CA ALA A 68 0.40 -17.33 1.71
C ALA A 68 -0.78 -17.71 0.82
N THR A 69 -1.87 -18.08 1.48
CA THR A 69 -3.15 -18.30 0.79
C THR A 69 -3.79 -16.96 0.44
N THR A 70 -4.38 -16.92 -0.75
CA THR A 70 -5.20 -15.80 -1.19
C THR A 70 -6.61 -15.91 -0.64
N THR A 71 -7.23 -14.77 -0.33
CA THR A 71 -8.65 -14.71 -0.01
C THR A 71 -9.45 -14.25 -1.23
N LYS A 72 -10.62 -14.87 -1.44
CA LYS A 72 -11.61 -14.42 -2.42
C LYS A 72 -12.55 -13.36 -1.85
N ASN A 73 -12.62 -13.25 -0.52
CA ASN A 73 -13.43 -12.23 0.13
C ASN A 73 -12.71 -10.88 0.03
N PRO A 74 -13.44 -9.81 -0.34
CA PRO A 74 -12.85 -8.48 -0.40
C PRO A 74 -12.37 -8.05 0.99
N VAL A 75 -11.11 -7.60 1.06
CA VAL A 75 -10.54 -7.00 2.26
C VAL A 75 -10.84 -5.50 2.24
N ASN A 76 -11.32 -4.96 3.36
CA ASN A 76 -11.52 -3.51 3.49
C ASN A 76 -10.15 -2.80 3.56
N LEU A 77 -9.90 -1.91 2.61
CA LEU A 77 -8.64 -1.16 2.50
C LEU A 77 -8.75 0.29 3.01
N GLU A 78 -9.92 0.75 3.47
CA GLU A 78 -10.12 2.15 3.91
C GLU A 78 -9.16 2.57 5.03
N SER A 79 -8.84 1.65 5.94
CA SER A 79 -7.92 1.88 7.06
C SER A 79 -6.54 1.25 6.84
N ALA A 80 -6.21 0.84 5.62
CA ALA A 80 -4.95 0.19 5.35
C ALA A 80 -3.78 1.16 5.44
N ASP A 81 -2.66 0.69 5.97
CA ASP A 81 -1.38 1.36 5.75
C ASP A 81 -0.95 1.19 4.30
N ILE A 82 -0.46 2.26 3.67
CA ILE A 82 -0.06 2.25 2.26
C ILE A 82 1.46 2.36 2.18
N LEU A 83 2.06 1.36 1.54
CA LEU A 83 3.48 1.33 1.22
C LEU A 83 3.64 1.49 -0.30
N LEU A 84 4.47 2.44 -0.72
CA LEU A 84 4.89 2.61 -2.11
C LEU A 84 6.29 2.04 -2.27
N LEU A 85 6.42 1.03 -3.12
CA LEU A 85 7.66 0.34 -3.42
C LEU A 85 8.21 0.93 -4.73
N MET A 86 9.43 1.44 -4.68
CA MET A 86 10.09 2.07 -5.82
C MET A 86 11.34 1.27 -6.22
N SER A 87 11.37 0.86 -7.49
CA SER A 87 12.56 0.34 -8.17
C SER A 87 13.18 1.47 -9.02
N PRO A 88 14.51 1.56 -9.14
CA PRO A 88 15.17 2.54 -10.00
C PRO A 88 15.00 2.24 -11.49
N ASN A 89 14.70 0.98 -11.86
CA ASN A 89 14.60 0.54 -13.25
C ASN A 89 13.16 0.52 -13.77
N GLN A 90 12.18 0.72 -12.89
CA GLN A 90 10.76 0.69 -13.22
C GLN A 90 10.18 2.07 -12.93
N ASN A 91 9.54 2.67 -13.93
CA ASN A 91 8.82 3.95 -13.79
C ASN A 91 7.50 3.81 -13.00
N GLU A 92 7.22 2.64 -12.44
CA GLU A 92 5.96 2.33 -11.78
C GLU A 92 6.17 2.14 -10.27
N LEU A 93 5.28 2.77 -9.50
CA LEU A 93 5.22 2.63 -8.05
C LEU A 93 4.29 1.47 -7.69
N PHE A 94 4.85 0.43 -7.10
CA PHE A 94 4.06 -0.70 -6.63
C PHE A 94 3.41 -0.36 -5.29
N LYS A 95 2.08 -0.40 -5.25
CA LYS A 95 1.30 -0.13 -4.04
C LYS A 95 1.05 -1.42 -3.28
N VAL A 96 1.39 -1.41 -2.01
CA VAL A 96 1.14 -2.51 -1.09
C VAL A 96 0.31 -1.98 0.07
N TYR A 97 -0.81 -2.64 0.34
CA TYR A 97 -1.72 -2.28 1.43
C TYR A 97 -1.58 -3.26 2.58
N PHE A 98 -1.31 -2.74 3.78
CA PHE A 98 -1.24 -3.52 5.01
C PHE A 98 -2.50 -3.30 5.85
N THR A 99 -3.26 -4.37 6.03
CA THR A 99 -4.35 -4.46 7.01
C THR A 99 -3.93 -5.37 8.16
N ASP A 100 -4.78 -5.58 9.16
CA ASP A 100 -4.41 -6.32 10.38
C ASP A 100 -4.01 -7.78 10.11
N GLY A 101 -4.56 -8.41 9.07
CA GLY A 101 -4.27 -9.82 8.77
C GLY A 101 -4.00 -10.10 7.29
N PHE A 102 -3.88 -9.06 6.47
CA PHE A 102 -3.70 -9.22 5.03
C PHE A 102 -2.74 -8.19 4.46
N ILE A 103 -1.99 -8.63 3.45
CA ILE A 103 -1.32 -7.77 2.49
C ILE A 103 -2.13 -7.80 1.19
N THR A 104 -2.40 -6.64 0.59
CA THR A 104 -3.05 -6.58 -0.73
C THR A 104 -2.12 -5.91 -1.74
N ILE A 105 -1.96 -6.56 -2.90
CA ILE A 105 -1.13 -6.11 -4.02
C ILE A 105 -1.89 -6.41 -5.31
N ASN A 106 -1.96 -5.46 -6.24
CA ASN A 106 -2.68 -5.58 -7.52
C ASN A 106 -4.13 -6.11 -7.37
N GLY A 107 -4.81 -5.70 -6.30
CA GLY A 107 -6.19 -6.15 -5.99
C GLY A 107 -6.29 -7.56 -5.39
N GLN A 108 -5.20 -8.33 -5.34
CA GLN A 108 -5.15 -9.63 -4.70
C GLN A 108 -4.73 -9.51 -3.23
N SER A 109 -5.53 -10.08 -2.34
CA SER A 109 -5.25 -10.12 -0.90
C SER A 109 -4.68 -11.47 -0.47
N TYR A 110 -3.62 -11.43 0.31
CA TYR A 110 -2.87 -12.55 0.85
C TYR A 110 -2.95 -12.54 2.38
N THR A 111 -3.18 -13.70 2.98
CA THR A 111 -3.14 -13.83 4.44
C THR A 111 -1.74 -13.52 4.97
N ALA A 112 -1.67 -12.79 6.07
CA ALA A 112 -0.40 -12.32 6.61
C ALA A 112 -0.41 -12.35 8.15
N ASP A 113 0.76 -12.54 8.74
CA ASP A 113 0.90 -12.56 10.20
C ASP A 113 0.69 -11.15 10.79
N SER A 114 -0.44 -11.00 11.49
CA SER A 114 -0.85 -9.78 12.19
C SER A 114 0.20 -9.26 13.19
N ALA A 115 0.95 -10.16 13.83
CA ALA A 115 1.98 -9.77 14.80
C ALA A 115 3.17 -9.11 14.10
N VAL A 116 3.54 -9.60 12.91
CA VAL A 116 4.61 -9.02 12.09
C VAL A 116 4.20 -7.66 11.55
N ILE A 117 2.98 -7.52 11.04
CA ILE A 117 2.45 -6.21 10.58
C ILE A 117 2.42 -5.21 11.74
N SER A 118 1.90 -5.61 12.90
CA SER A 118 1.86 -4.76 14.10
C SER A 118 3.25 -4.33 14.56
N LYS A 119 4.25 -5.21 14.46
CA LYS A 119 5.66 -4.88 14.76
C LYS A 119 6.16 -3.79 13.81
N PHE A 120 5.89 -3.90 12.51
CA PHE A 120 6.29 -2.88 11.53
C PHE A 120 5.61 -1.53 11.78
N ARG A 121 4.30 -1.52 12.09
CA ARG A 121 3.57 -0.31 12.46
C ARG A 121 4.17 0.38 13.68
N ARG A 122 4.53 -0.38 14.72
CA ARG A 122 5.19 0.16 15.92
C ARG A 122 6.54 0.79 15.59
N ILE A 123 7.33 0.17 14.72
CA ILE A 123 8.59 0.74 14.23
C ILE A 123 8.33 2.04 13.48
N ASN A 124 7.36 2.06 12.56
CA ASN A 124 6.99 3.24 11.79
C ASN A 124 6.55 4.39 12.69
N ASN A 125 5.65 4.14 13.65
CA ASN A 125 5.19 5.13 14.62
C ASN A 125 6.35 5.71 15.45
N SER A 126 7.29 4.87 15.90
CA SER A 126 8.48 5.35 16.62
C SER A 126 9.31 6.32 15.79
N ARG A 127 9.44 6.07 14.47
CA ARG A 127 10.15 6.99 13.56
C ARG A 127 9.39 8.28 13.32
N ILE A 128 8.06 8.22 13.21
CA ILE A 128 7.21 9.42 13.12
C ILE A 128 7.39 10.30 14.35
N VAL A 129 7.35 9.72 15.55
CA VAL A 129 7.55 10.45 16.82
C VAL A 129 8.93 11.11 16.89
N LYS A 130 9.95 10.50 16.27
CA LYS A 130 11.30 11.07 16.16
C LYS A 130 11.45 12.15 15.09
N GLY A 131 10.45 12.36 14.25
CA GLY A 131 10.46 13.39 13.21
C GLY A 131 11.04 12.93 11.85
N ASP A 132 11.17 11.63 11.60
CA ASP A 132 11.78 11.09 10.38
C ASP A 132 10.94 11.29 9.09
N SER A 133 9.73 11.83 9.18
CA SER A 133 8.80 11.90 8.05
C SER A 133 9.23 12.94 7.01
N ILE A 134 9.26 12.55 5.74
CA ILE A 134 9.33 13.50 4.63
C ILE A 134 7.95 14.09 4.34
N ILE A 135 7.94 15.38 3.98
CA ILE A 135 6.74 16.22 3.84
C ILE A 135 6.28 16.34 2.37
N PRO A 136 5.07 16.89 2.09
CA PRO A 136 4.39 16.74 0.80
C PRO A 136 5.17 17.19 -0.44
N LYS A 137 6.00 18.23 -0.32
CA LYS A 137 6.80 18.74 -1.44
C LYS A 137 7.85 17.74 -1.93
N ALA A 138 8.41 16.93 -1.03
CA ALA A 138 9.35 15.86 -1.38
C ALA A 138 8.60 14.67 -2.00
N LEU A 139 7.45 14.30 -1.43
CA LEU A 139 6.63 13.20 -1.92
C LEU A 139 6.04 13.47 -3.32
N LYS A 140 5.64 14.71 -3.61
CA LYS A 140 5.20 15.11 -4.97
C LYS A 140 6.25 14.89 -6.05
N ARG A 141 7.55 15.00 -5.74
CA ARG A 141 8.60 14.68 -6.72
C ARG A 141 8.65 13.19 -7.00
N VAL A 142 8.49 12.37 -5.97
CA VAL A 142 8.39 10.90 -6.12
C VAL A 142 7.21 10.55 -7.02
N PHE A 143 6.04 11.13 -6.80
CA PHE A 143 4.88 10.87 -7.66
C PHE A 143 5.05 11.40 -9.09
N LYS A 144 5.57 12.62 -9.27
CA LYS A 144 5.73 13.25 -10.59
C LYS A 144 6.79 12.56 -11.47
N SER A 145 7.81 11.95 -10.87
CA SER A 145 8.79 11.14 -11.62
C SER A 145 8.26 9.81 -12.12
N ASN A 146 7.08 9.38 -11.64
CA ASN A 146 6.44 8.10 -11.97
C ASN A 146 5.04 8.31 -12.60
N SER A 147 4.77 9.49 -13.16
CA SER A 147 3.56 9.83 -13.93
C SER A 147 3.95 10.16 -15.36
#